data_AF-A0AAD4XV69-F1
#
_entry.id   AF-A0AAD4XV69-F1
#
_cell.length_a   1.000
_cell.length_b   1.000
_cell.length_c   1.000
_cell.angle_alpha   90.00
_cell.angle_beta   90.00
_cell.angle_gamma   90.00
#
_symmetry.space_group_name_H-M   'P 1'
#
loop_
_entity.id
_entity.type
_entity.pdbx_description
1 polymer ?
#
loop_
_entity_poly.entity_id
_entity_poly.type
_entity_poly.pdbx_seq_one_letter_code
_entity_poly.pdbx_strand_id
1 'polypeptide(L)'
;MDDFPRKTPETKQTVEFLGIEFSAKYSYSPAFRYFVSTNIVVVVLSIISLLFLFIYAKSTTPYRCYTIFVCDFIATVLGVSGCAAAAAIGYVGRYGNEHSGWSPICDYVDKFCNRIQISLICSGLGLILLVVLTFWSAIRITKLVKISR
;
A
#
# COMPACT_ATOMS: atom_id res chain seq x y z
N MET A 1 -21.48 -6.06 41.04
CA MET A 1 -20.25 -6.85 40.96
C MET A 1 -20.15 -7.43 39.56
N ASP A 2 -19.32 -7.01 38.60
CA ASP A 2 -18.39 -5.90 38.35
C ASP A 2 -18.29 -5.84 36.81
N ASP A 3 -18.53 -4.68 36.19
CA ASP A 3 -17.54 -3.80 35.54
C ASP A 3 -16.80 -4.35 34.28
N PHE A 4 -17.21 -3.84 33.10
CA PHE A 4 -16.38 -3.05 32.15
C PHE A 4 -16.78 -3.29 30.67
N PRO A 5 -17.02 -2.24 29.86
CA PRO A 5 -17.56 -2.35 28.51
C PRO A 5 -16.47 -2.56 27.45
N ARG A 6 -16.59 -3.59 26.62
CA ARG A 6 -15.77 -3.70 25.39
C ARG A 6 -16.40 -2.86 24.28
N LYS A 7 -15.93 -1.62 24.15
CA LYS A 7 -16.05 -0.80 22.93
C LYS A 7 -15.29 -1.49 21.80
N THR A 8 -16.00 -2.11 20.86
CA THR A 8 -15.50 -2.36 19.51
C THR A 8 -16.58 -1.91 18.52
N PRO A 9 -16.35 -0.86 17.71
CA PRO A 9 -17.27 -0.51 16.64
C PRO A 9 -17.03 -1.52 15.51
N GLU A 10 -17.70 -2.66 15.56
CA GLU A 10 -17.81 -3.54 14.39
C GLU A 10 -18.68 -2.83 13.35
N THR A 11 -18.04 -2.05 12.48
CA THR A 11 -18.67 -1.57 11.24
C THR A 11 -18.76 -2.75 10.27
N LYS A 12 -19.63 -3.71 10.57
CA LYS A 12 -20.07 -4.75 9.64
C LYS A 12 -21.30 -4.19 8.93
N GLN A 13 -21.10 -3.60 7.75
CA GLN A 13 -22.23 -3.42 6.83
C GLN A 13 -22.46 -4.77 6.15
N THR A 14 -23.32 -5.58 6.77
CA THR A 14 -23.86 -6.79 6.16
C THR A 14 -24.99 -6.34 5.25
N VAL A 15 -24.78 -6.39 3.94
CA VAL A 15 -25.86 -6.20 2.96
C VAL A 15 -26.35 -7.60 2.60
N GLU A 16 -27.57 -7.95 3.03
CA GLU A 16 -28.23 -9.18 2.61
C GLU A 16 -28.49 -9.11 1.11
N PHE A 17 -27.75 -9.89 0.32
CA PHE A 17 -28.06 -10.11 -1.08
C PHE A 17 -28.55 -11.55 -1.19
N LEU A 18 -29.84 -11.74 -1.53
CA LEU A 18 -30.41 -13.06 -1.88
C LEU A 18 -30.32 -14.15 -0.78
N GLY A 19 -30.46 -13.78 0.50
CA GLY A 19 -30.42 -14.74 1.62
C GLY A 19 -29.01 -15.27 1.93
N ILE A 20 -27.98 -14.63 1.39
CA ILE A 20 -26.57 -14.90 1.68
C ILE A 20 -26.01 -13.67 2.38
N GLU A 21 -25.49 -13.84 3.61
CA GLU A 21 -24.82 -12.77 4.34
C GLU A 21 -23.54 -12.34 3.61
N PHE A 22 -23.63 -11.34 2.73
CA PHE A 22 -22.46 -10.68 2.18
C PHE A 22 -21.88 -9.74 3.25
N SER A 23 -21.13 -10.33 4.17
CA SER A 23 -20.12 -9.59 4.92
C SER A 23 -19.05 -9.17 3.90
N ALA A 24 -19.14 -7.94 3.39
CA ALA A 24 -18.12 -7.32 2.54
C ALA A 24 -16.85 -7.08 3.35
N LYS A 25 -16.23 -8.17 3.81
CA LYS A 25 -14.91 -8.19 4.40
C LYS A 25 -13.93 -7.91 3.26
N TYR A 26 -13.03 -6.96 3.51
CA TYR A 26 -11.75 -6.76 2.81
C TYR A 26 -11.02 -8.07 2.42
N SER A 27 -11.35 -9.17 3.10
CA SER A 27 -10.78 -10.50 2.98
C SER A 27 -11.17 -11.31 1.72
N TYR A 28 -12.18 -10.92 0.95
CA TYR A 28 -12.63 -11.74 -0.21
C TYR A 28 -11.94 -11.41 -1.53
N SER A 29 -11.50 -10.17 -1.76
CA SER A 29 -10.83 -9.84 -3.01
C SER A 29 -9.31 -9.98 -2.88
N PRO A 30 -8.66 -10.86 -3.66
CA PRO A 30 -7.22 -11.12 -3.54
C PRO A 30 -6.37 -9.86 -3.77
N ALA A 31 -6.87 -8.90 -4.56
CA ALA A 31 -6.18 -7.64 -4.83
C ALA A 31 -6.02 -6.76 -3.58
N PHE A 32 -7.06 -6.63 -2.74
CA PHE A 32 -6.96 -5.84 -1.52
C PHE A 32 -6.08 -6.51 -0.46
N ARG A 33 -6.12 -7.84 -0.37
CA ARG A 33 -5.18 -8.59 0.49
C ARG A 33 -3.74 -8.36 0.05
N TYR A 34 -3.48 -8.45 -1.25
CA TYR A 34 -2.16 -8.20 -1.81
C TYR A 34 -1.69 -6.76 -1.52
N PHE A 35 -2.55 -5.75 -1.72
CA PHE A 35 -2.23 -4.36 -1.39
C PHE A 35 -1.86 -4.15 0.09
N VAL A 36 -2.61 -4.76 1.02
CA VAL A 36 -2.27 -4.68 2.45
C VAL A 36 -0.94 -5.37 2.73
N SER A 37 -0.72 -6.56 2.17
CA SER A 37 0.54 -7.30 2.31
C SER A 37 1.74 -6.50 1.77
N THR A 38 1.63 -5.90 0.59
CA THR A 38 2.73 -5.11 0.02
C THR A 38 3.00 -3.85 0.82
N ASN A 39 1.96 -3.15 1.32
CA ASN A 39 2.15 -1.98 2.18
C ASN A 39 2.87 -2.33 3.49
N ILE A 40 2.56 -3.48 4.11
CA ILE A 40 3.28 -3.95 5.32
C ILE A 40 4.76 -4.17 4.99
N VAL A 41 5.06 -4.85 3.88
CA VAL A 41 6.45 -5.08 3.44
C VAL A 41 7.17 -3.76 3.18
N VAL A 42 6.51 -2.79 2.53
CA VAL A 42 7.07 -1.45 2.29
C VAL A 42 7.43 -0.76 3.60
N VAL A 43 6.56 -0.80 4.61
CA VAL A 43 6.82 -0.20 5.93
C VAL A 43 8.01 -0.87 6.61
N VAL A 44 8.06 -2.21 6.61
CA VAL A 44 9.18 -2.96 7.21
C VAL A 44 10.50 -2.62 6.52
N LEU A 45 10.53 -2.65 5.18
CA LEU A 45 11.73 -2.30 4.42
C LEU A 45 12.15 -0.84 4.65
N SER A 46 11.20 0.09 4.74
CA SER A 46 11.48 1.50 5.03
C SER A 46 12.10 1.70 6.42
N ILE A 47 11.60 1.01 7.44
CA ILE A 47 12.18 1.05 8.79
C ILE A 47 13.59 0.48 8.77
N ILE A 48 13.82 -0.63 8.06
CA ILE A 48 15.16 -1.22 7.92
C ILE A 48 16.11 -0.22 7.22
N SER A 49 15.71 0.37 6.09
CA SER A 49 16.48 1.40 5.39
C SER A 49 16.83 2.58 6.32
N LEU A 50 15.87 3.05 7.11
CA LEU A 50 16.05 4.16 8.05
C LEU A 50 17.03 3.80 9.19
N LEU A 51 16.93 2.60 9.75
CA LEU A 51 17.85 2.11 10.78
C LEU A 51 19.27 1.99 10.24
N PHE A 52 19.44 1.45 9.03
CA PHE A 52 20.74 1.40 8.35
C PHE A 52 21.31 2.82 8.14
N LEU A 53 20.49 3.78 7.72
CA LEU A 53 20.92 5.18 7.59
C LEU A 53 21.37 5.76 8.93
N PHE A 54 20.64 5.50 10.02
CA PHE A 54 20.97 6.02 11.36
C PHE A 54 22.27 5.42 11.92
N ILE A 55 22.42 4.09 11.84
CA ILE A 55 23.61 3.37 12.34
C ILE A 55 24.87 3.81 11.57
N TYR A 56 24.75 4.04 10.26
CA TYR A 56 25.90 4.31 9.39
C TYR A 56 26.01 5.78 8.94
N ALA A 57 25.30 6.70 9.61
CA ALA A 57 25.24 8.12 9.26
C ALA A 57 26.63 8.78 9.10
N LYS A 58 27.63 8.31 9.85
CA LYS A 58 28.98 8.88 9.87
C LYS A 58 29.92 8.35 8.79
N SER A 59 29.56 7.27 8.08
CA SER A 59 30.44 6.60 7.11
C SER A 59 29.66 6.22 5.85
N THR A 60 29.62 7.18 4.91
CA THR A 60 29.00 7.02 3.60
C THR A 60 29.99 6.35 2.65
N THR A 61 29.70 5.11 2.25
CA THR A 61 30.46 4.37 1.23
C THR A 61 29.56 4.07 0.03
N PRO A 62 30.11 4.01 -1.21
CA PRO A 62 29.31 3.79 -2.42
C PRO A 62 28.51 2.48 -2.38
N TYR A 63 29.10 1.42 -1.80
CA TYR A 63 28.44 0.13 -1.61
C TYR A 63 27.18 0.22 -0.73
N ARG A 64 27.23 0.98 0.38
CA ARG A 64 26.09 1.12 1.29
C ARG A 64 24.94 1.92 0.66
N CYS A 65 25.27 3.00 -0.05
CA CYS A 65 24.27 3.77 -0.78
C CYS A 65 23.55 2.89 -1.82
N TYR A 66 24.32 2.04 -2.53
CA TYR A 66 23.75 1.08 -3.47
C TYR A 66 22.80 0.09 -2.79
N THR A 67 23.14 -0.46 -1.62
CA THR A 67 22.25 -1.37 -0.87
C THR A 67 20.93 -0.69 -0.49
N ILE A 68 20.98 0.54 0.05
CA ILE A 68 19.77 1.29 0.42
C ILE A 68 18.91 1.56 -0.81
N PHE A 69 19.54 1.97 -1.92
CA PHE A 69 18.84 2.17 -3.19
C PHE A 69 18.12 0.91 -3.69
N VAL A 70 18.77 -0.25 -3.63
CA VAL A 70 18.14 -1.52 -4.04
C VAL A 70 16.95 -1.86 -3.13
N CYS A 71 17.08 -1.69 -1.82
CA CYS A 71 15.99 -1.90 -0.87
C CYS A 71 14.80 -0.97 -1.16
N ASP A 72 15.05 0.33 -1.35
CA ASP A 72 14.02 1.34 -1.63
C ASP A 72 13.35 1.10 -2.99
N PHE A 73 14.12 0.65 -3.98
CA PHE A 73 13.60 0.27 -5.30
C PHE A 73 12.67 -0.94 -5.21
N ILE A 74 13.06 -2.00 -4.51
CA ILE A 74 12.22 -3.19 -4.30
C ILE A 74 10.92 -2.83 -3.58
N ALA A 75 11.00 -2.02 -2.53
CA ALA A 75 9.82 -1.54 -1.81
C ALA A 75 8.88 -0.76 -2.73
N THR A 76 9.43 0.16 -3.54
CA THR A 76 8.65 0.96 -4.49
C THR A 76 7.93 0.09 -5.51
N VAL A 77 8.62 -0.88 -6.13
CA VAL A 77 8.04 -1.77 -7.15
C VAL A 77 6.91 -2.63 -6.56
N LEU A 78 7.11 -3.22 -5.37
CA LEU A 78 6.08 -4.01 -4.69
C LEU A 78 4.88 -3.17 -4.25
N GLY A 79 5.12 -1.94 -3.80
CA GLY A 79 4.06 -1.01 -3.44
C GLY A 79 3.21 -0.61 -4.63
N VAL A 80 3.84 -0.26 -5.75
CA VAL A 80 3.17 0.12 -7.00
C VAL A 80 2.36 -1.05 -7.56
N SER A 81 2.89 -2.28 -7.57
CA SER A 81 2.15 -3.46 -8.05
C SER A 81 0.89 -3.72 -7.21
N GLY A 82 0.99 -3.64 -5.88
CA GLY A 82 -0.15 -3.81 -4.98
C GLY A 82 -1.20 -2.70 -5.14
N CYS A 83 -0.74 -1.45 -5.24
CA CYS A 83 -1.62 -0.30 -5.43
C CYS A 83 -2.36 -0.36 -6.77
N ALA A 84 -1.66 -0.70 -7.86
CA ALA A 84 -2.27 -0.87 -9.18
C ALA A 84 -3.32 -1.99 -9.20
N ALA A 85 -3.04 -3.14 -8.57
CA ALA A 85 -3.99 -4.24 -8.48
C ALA A 85 -5.26 -3.85 -7.70
N ALA A 86 -5.11 -3.20 -6.54
CA ALA A 86 -6.24 -2.75 -5.75
C ALA A 86 -7.00 -1.58 -6.41
N ALA A 87 -6.31 -0.69 -7.12
CA ALA A 87 -6.94 0.38 -7.90
C ALA A 87 -7.77 -0.17 -9.06
N ALA A 88 -7.27 -1.17 -9.79
CA ALA A 88 -8.00 -1.80 -10.88
C ALA A 88 -9.31 -2.45 -10.38
N ILE A 89 -9.24 -3.25 -9.32
CA ILE A 89 -10.44 -3.86 -8.74
C ILE A 89 -11.36 -2.83 -8.09
N GLY A 90 -10.80 -1.80 -7.45
CA GLY A 90 -11.58 -0.68 -6.90
C GLY A 90 -12.31 0.13 -7.98
N TYR A 91 -11.68 0.32 -9.14
CA TYR A 91 -12.27 1.00 -10.29
C TYR A 91 -13.46 0.22 -10.86
N VAL A 92 -13.27 -1.07 -11.14
CA VAL A 92 -14.36 -1.94 -11.62
C VAL A 92 -15.47 -2.07 -10.58
N GLY A 93 -15.13 -2.13 -9.29
CA GLY A 93 -16.11 -2.16 -8.21
C GLY A 93 -16.96 -0.89 -8.08
N ARG A 94 -16.41 0.28 -8.48
CA ARG A 94 -17.11 1.57 -8.40
C ARG A 94 -17.94 1.89 -9.64
N TYR A 95 -17.36 1.70 -10.82
CA TYR A 95 -18.00 2.11 -12.07
C TYR A 95 -18.74 0.95 -12.75
N GLY A 96 -18.48 -0.29 -12.36
CA GLY A 96 -18.98 -1.47 -13.05
C GLY A 96 -18.38 -1.62 -14.45
N ASN A 97 -18.74 -2.70 -15.13
CA ASN A 97 -18.54 -2.86 -16.56
C ASN A 97 -19.66 -3.72 -17.14
N GLU A 98 -20.61 -3.09 -17.84
CA GLU A 98 -21.78 -3.76 -18.43
C GLU A 98 -21.36 -4.85 -19.43
N HIS A 99 -20.29 -4.62 -20.18
CA HIS A 99 -19.73 -5.59 -21.14
C HIS A 99 -19.21 -6.88 -20.48
N SER A 100 -18.83 -6.83 -19.20
CA SER A 100 -18.35 -7.99 -18.44
C SER A 100 -19.38 -8.51 -17.45
N GLY A 101 -20.59 -7.93 -17.41
CA GLY A 101 -21.61 -8.23 -16.42
C GLY A 101 -21.26 -7.79 -14.99
N TRP A 102 -20.30 -6.89 -14.82
CA TRP A 102 -19.90 -6.38 -13.50
C TRP A 102 -20.79 -5.20 -13.10
N SER A 103 -21.67 -5.40 -12.12
CA SER A 103 -22.51 -4.35 -11.54
C SER A 103 -21.73 -3.53 -10.48
N PRO A 104 -21.92 -2.20 -10.40
CA PRO A 104 -21.27 -1.37 -9.38
C PRO A 104 -21.69 -1.80 -7.97
N ILE A 105 -20.73 -2.31 -7.20
CA ILE A 105 -20.94 -2.72 -5.81
C ILE A 105 -20.94 -1.52 -4.87
N CYS A 106 -20.21 -0.44 -5.22
CA CYS A 106 -20.07 0.73 -4.37
C CYS A 106 -21.39 1.49 -4.13
N ASP A 107 -22.41 1.33 -4.97
CA ASP A 107 -23.74 1.95 -4.76
C ASP A 107 -24.47 1.38 -3.53
N TYR A 108 -24.18 0.14 -3.15
CA TYR A 108 -24.79 -0.53 -2.00
C TYR A 108 -23.98 -0.36 -0.70
N VAL A 109 -22.67 -0.09 -0.80
CA VAL A 109 -21.73 0.00 0.33
C VAL A 109 -20.80 1.23 0.25
N ASP A 110 -21.39 2.40 -0.01
CA ASP A 110 -20.66 3.65 -0.28
C ASP A 110 -19.62 4.01 0.80
N LYS A 111 -19.96 3.90 2.09
CA LYS A 111 -19.03 4.19 3.20
C LYS A 111 -17.77 3.33 3.16
N PHE A 112 -17.91 2.06 2.81
CA PHE A 112 -16.77 1.14 2.70
C PHE A 112 -15.92 1.49 1.49
N CYS A 113 -16.55 1.72 0.33
CA CYS A 113 -15.87 2.08 -0.90
C CYS A 113 -15.08 3.39 -0.76
N ASN A 114 -15.66 4.40 -0.13
CA ASN A 114 -14.99 5.66 0.15
C ASN A 114 -13.76 5.47 1.06
N ARG A 115 -13.87 4.63 2.09
CA ARG A 115 -12.74 4.33 2.99
C ARG A 115 -11.57 3.64 2.27
N ILE A 116 -11.88 2.68 1.39
CA ILE A 116 -10.86 2.02 0.55
C ILE A 116 -10.18 3.02 -0.37
N GLN A 117 -10.96 3.87 -1.02
CA GLN A 117 -10.44 4.86 -1.95
C GLN A 117 -9.52 5.87 -1.25
N ILE A 118 -9.91 6.37 -0.08
CA ILE A 118 -9.06 7.24 0.73
C ILE A 118 -7.75 6.53 1.09
N SER A 119 -7.82 5.24 1.49
CA SER A 119 -6.63 4.45 1.79
C SER A 119 -5.71 4.27 0.58
N LEU A 120 -6.27 4.05 -0.61
CA LEU A 120 -5.51 3.95 -1.87
C LEU A 120 -4.83 5.27 -2.21
N ILE A 121 -5.53 6.39 -2.09
CA ILE A 121 -4.97 7.73 -2.35
C ILE A 121 -3.82 8.01 -1.38
N CYS A 122 -4.02 7.79 -0.08
CA CYS A 122 -2.98 7.99 0.92
C CYS A 122 -1.74 7.13 0.67
N SER A 123 -1.92 5.84 0.36
CA SER A 123 -0.81 4.94 0.01
C SER A 123 -0.14 5.37 -1.29
N GLY A 124 -0.91 5.77 -2.30
CA GLY A 124 -0.41 6.29 -3.58
C GLY A 124 0.50 7.51 -3.40
N LEU A 125 0.12 8.45 -2.55
CA LEU A 125 0.97 9.61 -2.20
C LEU A 125 2.29 9.17 -1.56
N GLY A 126 2.24 8.19 -0.65
CA GLY A 126 3.45 7.60 -0.06
C GLY A 126 4.37 6.95 -1.09
N LEU A 127 3.80 6.24 -2.07
CA LEU A 127 4.56 5.62 -3.15
C LEU A 127 5.22 6.66 -4.06
N ILE A 128 4.55 7.78 -4.35
CA ILE A 128 5.14 8.88 -5.13
C ILE A 128 6.39 9.41 -4.42
N LEU A 129 6.32 9.60 -3.10
CA LEU A 129 7.48 10.02 -2.30
C LEU A 129 8.62 8.99 -2.38
N LEU A 130 8.31 7.69 -2.27
CA LEU A 130 9.30 6.62 -2.41
C LEU A 130 9.96 6.58 -3.80
N VAL A 131 9.20 6.83 -4.86
CA VAL A 131 9.75 6.95 -6.24
C VAL A 131 10.73 8.12 -6.33
N VAL A 132 10.35 9.30 -5.80
CA VAL A 132 11.22 10.49 -5.81
C VAL A 132 12.49 10.23 -5.00
N LEU A 133 12.39 9.61 -3.83
CA LEU A 133 13.54 9.22 -3.00
C LEU A 133 14.46 8.23 -3.73
N THR A 134 13.89 7.23 -4.40
CA THR A 134 14.63 6.24 -5.19
C THR A 134 15.42 6.92 -6.32
N PHE A 135 14.78 7.84 -7.04
CA PHE A 135 15.44 8.60 -8.12
C PHE A 135 16.56 9.50 -7.58
N TRP A 136 16.31 10.19 -6.47
CA TRP A 136 17.32 11.01 -5.81
C TRP A 136 18.52 10.18 -5.35
N SER A 137 18.27 9.01 -4.78
CA SER A 137 19.31 8.06 -4.35
C SER A 137 20.16 7.59 -5.53
N ALA A 138 19.54 7.26 -6.68
CA ALA A 138 20.26 6.90 -7.90
C ALA A 138 21.20 8.02 -8.39
N ILE A 139 20.74 9.27 -8.40
CA ILE A 139 21.57 10.43 -8.78
C ILE A 139 22.74 10.59 -7.80
N ARG A 140 22.51 10.39 -6.50
CA ARG A 140 23.58 10.48 -5.48
C ARG A 140 24.63 9.39 -5.67
N ILE A 141 24.22 8.15 -5.90
CA ILE A 141 25.14 7.04 -6.14
C ILE A 141 25.99 7.29 -7.38
N THR A 142 25.37 7.68 -8.50
CA THR A 142 26.10 7.94 -9.75
C THR A 142 27.13 9.06 -9.59
N LYS A 143 26.81 10.14 -8.85
CA LYS A 143 27.77 11.19 -8.51
C LYS A 143 28.92 10.69 -7.63
N LEU A 144 28.62 9.90 -6.59
CA LEU A 144 29.64 9.35 -5.68
C LEU A 144 30.61 8.40 -6.40
N VAL A 145 30.08 7.52 -7.26
CA VAL A 145 30.91 6.60 -8.07
C VAL A 145 31.81 7.39 -9.03
N LYS A 146 31.33 8.51 -9.58
CA LYS A 146 32.12 9.37 -10.48
C LYS A 146 33.24 10.13 -9.77
N ILE A 147 33.04 10.54 -8.51
CA ILE A 147 34.07 11.22 -7.69
C ILE A 147 35.15 10.24 -7.23
N SER A 148 34.81 8.98 -7.04
CA SER A 148 35.75 7.94 -6.57
C SER A 148 36.65 7.35 -7.67
N ARG A 149 36.40 7.68 -8.95
CA ARG A 149 37.17 7.21 -10.11
C ARG A 149 38.03 8.36 -10.63
#